data_AF-A0A1I4FGN2-F1
#
_entry.id   AF-A0A1I4FGN2-F1
#
_cell.length_a   1.000
_cell.length_b   1.000
_cell.length_c   1.000
_cell.angle_alpha   90.00
_cell.angle_beta   90.00
_cell.angle_gamma   90.00
#
_symmetry.space_group_name_H-M   'P 1'
#
loop_
_entity.id
_entity.type
_entity.pdbx_description
1 polymer ?
#
loop_
_entity_poly.entity_id
_entity_poly.type
_entity_poly.pdbx_seq_one_letter_code
_entity_poly.pdbx_strand_id
1 'polypeptide(L)'
;MCDMIADRQPLSVVEAPETILTVLGVVLVSFSFLKVLDFARGRWLWLFDVVNFYILLRGRFRPLAALEVTDAIGIAASTVSGVMVAVMFSVEPLWLWGPIMAALSGAGGSILRDVVRSDPLVPAMRRSFYAEVCLIWGLFLSLGLTWISANQQESLLTGLVVTTVLGAFLTRILVWHWKCDAPSFARR
;
A
#
# COMPACT_ATOMS: atom_id res chain seq x y z
N MET A 1 9.32 5.86 -7.99
CA MET A 1 10.55 6.07 -7.20
C MET A 1 11.57 4.98 -7.52
N CYS A 2 11.25 3.69 -7.35
CA CYS A 2 12.19 2.60 -7.67
C CYS A 2 12.72 2.66 -9.11
N ASP A 3 11.86 2.93 -10.10
CA ASP A 3 12.27 3.09 -11.50
C ASP A 3 13.34 4.18 -11.73
N MET A 4 13.31 5.27 -10.96
CA MET A 4 14.32 6.33 -11.08
C MET A 4 15.66 5.91 -10.48
N ILE A 5 15.64 5.09 -9.42
CA ILE A 5 16.87 4.58 -8.79
C ILE A 5 17.46 3.44 -9.62
N ALA A 6 16.61 2.64 -10.25
CA ALA A 6 17.01 1.60 -11.19
C ALA A 6 17.41 2.15 -12.58
N ASP A 7 17.47 3.48 -12.74
CA ASP A 7 17.78 4.19 -13.99
C ASP A 7 16.97 3.71 -15.20
N ARG A 8 15.69 3.40 -14.99
CA ARG A 8 14.80 2.94 -16.06
C ARG A 8 14.38 4.10 -16.95
N GLN A 9 14.72 4.02 -18.23
CA GLN A 9 14.26 4.94 -19.27
C GLN A 9 13.50 4.16 -20.36
N PRO A 10 12.19 4.40 -20.60
CA PRO A 10 11.28 5.31 -19.88
C PRO A 10 10.71 4.71 -18.58
N LEU A 11 10.16 5.58 -17.72
CA LEU A 11 9.49 5.18 -16.47
C LEU A 11 8.27 4.29 -16.77
N SER A 12 7.98 3.29 -15.93
CA SER A 12 6.83 2.38 -16.16
C SER A 12 5.50 3.12 -16.29
N VAL A 13 5.37 4.23 -15.56
CA VAL A 13 4.18 5.09 -15.56
C VAL A 13 4.00 5.82 -16.90
N VAL A 14 5.10 6.10 -17.61
CA VAL A 14 5.10 6.80 -18.90
C VAL A 14 5.02 5.80 -20.06
N GLU A 15 5.59 4.61 -19.89
CA GLU A 15 5.59 3.54 -20.90
C GLU A 15 4.19 2.94 -21.11
N ALA A 16 3.44 2.77 -20.02
CA ALA A 16 2.14 2.09 -19.99
C ALA A 16 1.00 3.09 -19.68
N PRO A 17 0.36 3.72 -20.69
CA PRO A 17 -0.72 4.70 -20.47
C PRO A 17 -1.91 4.12 -19.69
N GLU A 18 -2.10 2.81 -19.74
CA GLU A 18 -3.10 2.07 -18.96
C GLU A 18 -2.93 2.26 -17.44
N THR A 19 -1.71 2.46 -16.94
CA THR A 19 -1.48 2.65 -15.51
C THR A 19 -1.99 4.01 -15.03
N ILE A 20 -1.71 5.08 -15.78
CA ILE A 20 -2.22 6.42 -15.46
C ILE A 20 -3.75 6.45 -15.63
N LEU A 21 -4.27 5.85 -16.72
CA LEU A 21 -5.70 5.83 -17.01
C LEU A 21 -6.50 5.07 -15.95
N THR A 22 -5.99 3.95 -15.43
CA THR A 22 -6.65 3.19 -14.35
C THR A 22 -6.68 3.97 -13.06
N VAL A 23 -5.57 4.62 -12.66
CA VAL A 23 -5.53 5.47 -11.47
C VAL A 23 -6.52 6.63 -11.59
N LEU A 24 -6.50 7.36 -12.71
CA LEU A 24 -7.44 8.45 -12.97
C LEU A 24 -8.90 7.96 -12.98
N GLY A 25 -9.16 6.82 -13.61
CA GLY A 25 -10.48 6.21 -13.67
C GLY A 25 -11.02 5.86 -12.29
N VAL A 26 -10.24 5.16 -11.46
CA VAL A 26 -10.63 4.79 -10.09
C VAL A 26 -10.89 6.03 -9.23
N VAL A 27 -10.06 7.06 -9.35
CA VAL A 27 -10.23 8.32 -8.61
C VAL A 27 -11.49 9.06 -9.05
N LEU A 28 -11.73 9.20 -10.36
CA LEU A 28 -12.90 9.89 -10.91
C LEU A 28 -14.20 9.16 -10.58
N VAL A 29 -14.22 7.83 -10.69
CA VAL A 29 -15.38 7.01 -10.30
C VAL A 29 -15.66 7.17 -8.81
N SER A 30 -14.64 7.06 -7.96
CA SER A 30 -14.78 7.22 -6.51
C SER A 30 -15.28 8.62 -6.14
N PHE A 31 -14.70 9.67 -6.75
CA PHE A 31 -15.12 11.05 -6.52
C PHE A 31 -16.55 11.31 -6.98
N SER A 32 -16.90 10.85 -8.18
CA SER A 32 -18.24 11.01 -8.75
C SER A 32 -19.28 10.29 -7.91
N PHE A 33 -18.98 9.06 -7.47
CA PHE A 33 -19.85 8.27 -6.60
C PHE A 33 -20.12 8.99 -5.28
N LEU A 34 -19.07 9.50 -4.63
CA LEU A 34 -19.21 10.27 -3.38
C LEU A 34 -20.01 11.56 -3.59
N LYS A 35 -19.76 12.31 -4.66
CA LYS A 35 -20.52 13.52 -4.97
C LYS A 35 -21.98 13.25 -5.31
N VAL A 36 -22.28 12.19 -6.05
CA VAL A 36 -23.65 11.80 -6.38
C VAL A 36 -24.42 11.44 -5.12
N LEU A 37 -23.80 10.72 -4.18
CA LEU A 37 -24.41 10.42 -2.88
C LEU A 37 -24.67 11.69 -2.06
N ASP A 38 -23.72 12.62 -2.01
CA ASP A 38 -23.89 13.90 -1.30
C ASP A 38 -24.90 14.84 -1.98
N PHE A 39 -25.07 14.75 -3.30
CA PHE A 39 -26.06 15.54 -4.05
C PHE A 39 -27.47 14.96 -3.98
N ALA A 40 -27.60 13.63 -3.97
CA ALA A 40 -28.88 12.93 -3.77
C ALA A 40 -29.43 13.13 -2.34
N ARG A 41 -28.57 13.57 -1.42
CA ARG A 41 -28.88 13.95 -0.04
C ARG A 41 -29.96 15.04 -0.01
N GLY A 42 -31.14 14.69 0.49
CA GLY A 42 -32.22 15.65 0.77
C GLY A 42 -33.13 16.01 -0.40
N ARG A 43 -32.97 15.40 -1.59
CA ARG A 43 -33.81 15.74 -2.76
C ARG A 43 -34.61 14.59 -3.36
N TRP A 44 -34.26 13.34 -3.06
CA TRP A 44 -34.90 12.14 -3.63
C TRP A 44 -35.30 11.14 -2.54
N LEU A 45 -36.61 10.98 -2.32
CA LEU A 45 -37.19 10.07 -1.32
C LEU A 45 -36.93 8.58 -1.62
N TRP A 46 -36.77 8.19 -2.89
CA TRP A 46 -36.52 6.78 -3.26
C TRP A 46 -35.08 6.33 -2.99
N LEU A 47 -34.13 7.27 -3.01
CA LEU A 47 -32.75 7.02 -2.59
C LEU A 47 -32.55 7.21 -1.09
N PHE A 48 -33.59 7.61 -0.34
CA PHE A 48 -33.49 7.84 1.09
C PHE A 48 -33.07 6.57 1.83
N ASP A 49 -33.62 5.40 1.47
CA ASP A 49 -33.23 4.14 2.10
C ASP A 49 -31.79 3.73 1.76
N VAL A 50 -31.31 3.98 0.53
CA VAL A 50 -29.93 3.67 0.12
C VAL A 50 -28.94 4.64 0.76
N VAL A 51 -29.25 5.93 0.80
CA VAL A 51 -28.44 6.97 1.42
C VAL A 51 -28.43 6.81 2.93
N ASN A 52 -29.57 6.49 3.55
CA ASN A 52 -29.67 6.23 4.98
C ASN A 52 -29.01 4.90 5.36
N PHE A 53 -29.12 3.84 4.56
CA PHE A 53 -28.34 2.61 4.72
C PHE A 53 -26.84 2.88 4.58
N TYR A 54 -26.41 3.69 3.61
CA TYR A 54 -25.02 4.10 3.47
C TYR A 54 -24.54 4.95 4.66
N ILE A 55 -25.36 5.88 5.17
CA ILE A 55 -25.03 6.71 6.35
C ILE A 55 -25.03 5.87 7.63
N LEU A 56 -25.95 4.91 7.77
CA LEU A 56 -25.97 3.93 8.87
C LEU A 56 -24.75 3.00 8.79
N LEU A 57 -24.38 2.54 7.58
CA LEU A 57 -23.11 1.86 7.36
C LEU A 57 -21.94 2.77 7.66
N ARG A 58 -21.96 4.05 7.32
CA ARG A 58 -20.87 5.02 7.61
C ARG A 58 -20.79 5.40 9.08
N GLY A 59 -21.91 5.30 9.81
CA GLY A 59 -21.98 5.44 11.27
C GLY A 59 -21.50 4.18 11.99
N ARG A 60 -21.69 3.00 11.39
CA ARG A 60 -21.23 1.70 11.92
C ARG A 60 -19.78 1.37 11.54
N PHE A 61 -19.36 1.68 10.32
CA PHE A 61 -18.01 1.53 9.79
C PHE A 61 -17.27 2.86 9.90
N ARG A 62 -16.36 2.94 10.86
CA ARG A 62 -15.49 4.09 11.03
C ARG A 62 -14.70 4.30 9.73
N PRO A 63 -14.80 5.45 9.03
CA PRO A 63 -14.08 5.70 7.77
C PRO A 63 -12.56 5.52 7.91
N LEU A 64 -12.04 5.67 9.13
CA LEU A 64 -10.67 5.32 9.49
C LEU A 64 -10.34 3.83 9.27
N ALA A 65 -11.23 2.90 9.62
CA ALA A 65 -10.98 1.47 9.45
C ALA A 65 -10.91 1.07 7.97
N ALA A 66 -11.78 1.64 7.13
CA ALA A 66 -11.73 1.41 5.68
C ALA A 66 -10.43 1.95 5.08
N LEU A 67 -9.97 3.13 5.51
CA LEU A 67 -8.71 3.71 5.09
C LEU A 67 -7.51 2.83 5.48
N GLU A 68 -7.49 2.31 6.71
CA GLU A 68 -6.39 1.45 7.19
C GLU A 68 -6.34 0.10 6.46
N VAL A 69 -7.50 -0.49 6.15
CA VAL A 69 -7.56 -1.75 5.39
C VAL A 69 -7.08 -1.54 3.96
N THR A 70 -7.53 -0.49 3.28
CA THR A 70 -7.07 -0.21 1.90
C THR A 70 -5.58 0.16 1.88
N ASP A 71 -5.09 0.85 2.92
CA ASP A 71 -3.68 1.16 3.10
C ASP A 71 -2.84 -0.11 3.33
N ALA A 72 -3.30 -1.04 4.17
CA ALA A 72 -2.65 -2.33 4.39
C ALA A 72 -2.56 -3.17 3.11
N ILE A 73 -3.61 -3.19 2.29
CA ILE A 73 -3.60 -3.85 0.97
C ILE A 73 -2.57 -3.20 0.06
N GLY A 74 -2.55 -1.86 0.01
CA GLY A 74 -1.57 -1.11 -0.79
C GLY A 74 -0.14 -1.45 -0.41
N ILE A 75 0.17 -1.47 0.89
CA ILE A 75 1.50 -1.83 1.41
C ILE A 75 1.89 -3.25 1.03
N ALA A 76 0.99 -4.23 1.18
CA ALA A 76 1.27 -5.62 0.84
C ALA A 76 1.61 -5.77 -0.65
N ALA A 77 0.80 -5.16 -1.53
CA ALA A 77 1.04 -5.18 -2.97
C ALA A 77 2.35 -4.46 -3.34
N SER A 78 2.57 -3.24 -2.82
CA SER A 78 3.76 -2.44 -3.10
C SER A 78 5.05 -3.06 -2.60
N THR A 79 5.01 -3.81 -1.49
CA THR A 79 6.16 -4.55 -0.95
C THR A 79 6.64 -5.58 -1.96
N VAL A 80 5.73 -6.41 -2.47
CA VAL A 80 6.06 -7.43 -3.48
C VAL A 80 6.55 -6.77 -4.77
N SER A 81 5.82 -5.77 -5.28
CA SER A 81 6.22 -5.05 -6.49
C SER A 81 7.61 -4.42 -6.36
N GLY A 82 7.96 -3.86 -5.19
CA GLY A 82 9.27 -3.27 -4.94
C GLY A 82 10.40 -4.30 -4.98
N VAL A 83 10.22 -5.48 -4.39
CA VAL A 83 11.21 -6.58 -4.51
C VAL A 83 11.31 -7.04 -5.97
N MET A 84 10.19 -7.19 -6.67
CA MET A 84 10.19 -7.59 -8.07
C MET A 84 10.95 -6.61 -8.96
N VAL A 85 10.87 -5.29 -8.69
CA VAL A 85 11.70 -4.31 -9.39
C VAL A 85 13.18 -4.61 -9.19
N ALA A 86 13.64 -4.87 -7.96
CA ALA A 86 15.04 -5.24 -7.71
C ALA A 86 15.46 -6.52 -8.47
N VAL A 87 14.57 -7.51 -8.56
CA VAL A 87 14.80 -8.74 -9.33
C VAL A 87 14.86 -8.47 -10.83
N MET A 88 13.91 -7.72 -11.39
CA MET A 88 13.84 -7.41 -12.82
C MET A 88 15.09 -6.67 -13.31
N PHE A 89 15.61 -5.76 -12.49
CA PHE A 89 16.84 -5.03 -12.79
C PHE A 89 18.13 -5.78 -12.40
N SER A 90 18.01 -7.04 -11.96
CA SER A 90 19.14 -7.88 -11.54
C SER A 90 20.08 -7.16 -10.57
N VAL A 91 19.52 -6.43 -9.61
CA VAL A 91 20.29 -5.60 -8.68
C VAL A 91 20.89 -6.48 -7.59
N GLU A 92 22.21 -6.59 -7.57
CA GLU A 92 22.95 -7.34 -6.57
C GLU A 92 23.53 -6.43 -5.48
N PRO A 93 23.51 -6.85 -4.20
CA PRO A 93 22.93 -8.09 -3.68
C PRO A 93 21.42 -7.98 -3.39
N LEU A 94 20.63 -8.96 -3.84
CA LEU A 94 19.16 -8.94 -3.75
C LEU A 94 18.65 -8.91 -2.30
N TRP A 95 19.35 -9.54 -1.36
CA TRP A 95 18.96 -9.55 0.06
C TRP A 95 19.01 -8.16 0.70
N LEU A 96 19.77 -7.21 0.14
CA LEU A 96 19.87 -5.83 0.60
C LEU A 96 18.95 -4.91 -0.22
N TRP A 97 19.03 -5.00 -1.55
CA TRP A 97 18.30 -4.09 -2.43
C TRP A 97 16.81 -4.40 -2.53
N GLY A 98 16.41 -5.67 -2.42
CA GLY A 98 15.01 -6.05 -2.41
C GLY A 98 14.21 -5.41 -1.29
N PRO A 99 14.62 -5.52 -0.01
CA PRO A 99 13.96 -4.84 1.11
C PRO A 99 13.91 -3.32 0.96
N ILE A 100 15.00 -2.71 0.50
CA ILE A 100 15.08 -1.25 0.33
C ILE A 100 14.09 -0.79 -0.74
N MET A 101 14.01 -1.49 -1.87
CA MET A 101 13.05 -1.17 -2.94
C MET A 101 11.61 -1.45 -2.50
N ALA A 102 11.37 -2.48 -1.70
CA ALA A 102 10.07 -2.76 -1.09
C ALA A 102 9.63 -1.62 -0.15
N ALA A 103 10.53 -1.17 0.73
CA ALA A 103 10.27 -0.07 1.65
C ALA A 103 10.05 1.25 0.92
N LEU A 104 10.86 1.55 -0.10
CA LEU A 104 10.70 2.76 -0.90
C LEU A 104 9.38 2.76 -1.66
N SER A 105 8.96 1.61 -2.21
CA SER A 105 7.70 1.47 -2.92
C SER A 105 6.50 1.60 -1.97
N GLY A 106 6.47 0.82 -0.89
CA GLY A 106 5.35 0.78 0.06
C GLY A 106 5.26 2.01 0.95
N ALA A 107 6.34 2.36 1.65
CA ALA A 107 6.36 3.53 2.52
C ALA A 107 6.43 4.84 1.72
N GLY A 108 7.09 4.88 0.57
CA GLY A 108 7.16 6.10 -0.26
C GLY A 108 5.79 6.55 -0.75
N GLY A 109 4.92 5.63 -1.19
CA GLY A 109 3.56 5.96 -1.61
C GLY A 109 2.70 6.53 -0.47
N SER A 110 2.78 5.94 0.73
CA SER A 110 2.04 6.43 1.90
C SER A 110 2.56 7.79 2.38
N ILE A 111 3.88 7.98 2.44
CA ILE A 111 4.49 9.28 2.79
C ILE A 111 4.07 10.38 1.80
N LEU A 112 4.08 10.11 0.48
CA LEU A 112 3.66 11.10 -0.52
C LEU A 112 2.21 11.55 -0.34
N ARG A 113 1.29 10.59 -0.14
CA ARG A 113 -0.13 10.89 0.14
C ARG A 113 -0.27 11.80 1.37
N ASP A 114 0.49 11.49 2.40
CA ASP A 114 0.42 12.17 3.69
C ASP A 114 0.97 13.61 3.60
N VAL A 115 2.08 13.81 2.88
CA VAL A 115 2.65 15.13 2.60
C VAL A 115 1.68 15.99 1.79
N VAL A 116 1.08 15.46 0.73
CA VAL A 116 0.12 16.20 -0.11
C VAL A 116 -1.11 16.63 0.71
N ARG A 117 -1.54 15.79 1.66
CA ARG A 117 -2.72 16.08 2.50
C ARG A 117 -2.47 17.20 3.53
N SER A 118 -1.22 17.60 3.78
CA SER A 118 -0.85 18.70 4.70
C SER A 118 -1.46 18.57 6.10
N ASP A 119 -1.64 17.35 6.60
CA ASP A 119 -2.33 17.09 7.86
C ASP A 119 -1.30 16.68 8.94
N PRO A 120 -1.11 17.44 10.04
CA PRO A 120 -0.04 17.19 11.02
C PRO A 120 -0.19 15.88 11.82
N LEU A 121 -1.29 15.15 11.60
CA LEU A 121 -1.65 13.89 12.26
C LEU A 121 -1.34 12.63 11.46
N VAL A 122 -0.78 12.71 10.24
CA VAL A 122 -0.70 11.50 9.40
C VAL A 122 0.36 10.50 9.90
N PRO A 123 0.01 9.21 10.07
CA PRO A 123 0.84 8.26 10.82
C PRO A 123 2.19 7.93 10.18
N ALA A 124 2.36 8.08 8.86
CA ALA A 124 3.57 7.63 8.16
C ALA A 124 4.83 8.40 8.55
N MET A 125 4.70 9.67 8.96
CA MET A 125 5.86 10.52 9.26
C MET A 125 6.25 10.55 10.75
N ARG A 126 5.45 10.00 11.66
CA ARG A 126 5.72 10.12 13.11
C ARG A 126 5.61 8.86 13.96
N ARG A 127 4.83 7.82 13.60
CA ARG A 127 4.50 6.75 14.59
C ARG A 127 4.22 5.33 14.11
N SER A 128 4.15 5.07 12.81
CA SER A 128 3.62 3.79 12.33
C SER A 128 4.68 2.95 11.62
N PHE A 129 4.70 1.66 11.95
CA PHE A 129 5.60 0.62 11.45
C PHE A 129 5.39 0.33 9.95
N TYR A 130 5.49 1.34 9.09
CA TYR A 130 5.25 1.24 7.65
C TYR A 130 6.47 0.70 6.93
N ALA A 131 7.59 1.40 7.08
CA ALA A 131 8.85 1.03 6.44
C ALA A 131 9.34 -0.30 7.00
N GLU A 132 9.18 -0.53 8.30
CA GLU A 132 9.60 -1.74 9.00
C GLU A 132 8.86 -2.97 8.48
N VAL A 133 7.54 -2.89 8.30
CA VAL A 133 6.76 -3.99 7.71
C VAL A 133 7.24 -4.28 6.29
N CYS A 134 7.44 -3.25 5.47
CA CYS A 134 7.94 -3.42 4.10
C CYS A 134 9.36 -4.01 4.08
N LEU A 135 10.24 -3.59 4.99
CA LEU A 135 11.60 -4.10 5.12
C LEU A 135 11.62 -5.56 5.54
N ILE A 136 10.84 -5.93 6.56
CA ILE A 136 10.79 -7.30 7.09
C ILE A 136 10.23 -8.26 6.03
N TRP A 137 9.08 -7.95 5.44
CA TRP A 137 8.46 -8.80 4.44
C TRP A 137 9.18 -8.76 3.10
N GLY A 138 9.78 -7.63 2.74
CA GLY A 138 10.67 -7.51 1.60
C GLY A 138 11.91 -8.40 1.75
N LEU A 139 12.52 -8.43 2.94
CA LEU A 139 13.67 -9.28 3.25
C LEU A 139 13.31 -10.76 3.24
N PHE A 140 12.16 -11.11 3.81
CA PHE A 140 11.66 -12.48 3.74
C PHE A 140 11.45 -12.93 2.28
N LEU A 141 10.82 -12.09 1.45
CA LEU A 141 10.63 -12.38 0.03
C LEU A 141 11.96 -12.51 -0.71
N SER A 142 12.90 -11.57 -0.51
CA SER A 142 14.21 -11.60 -1.16
C SER A 142 15.03 -12.84 -0.80
N LEU A 143 15.09 -13.20 0.48
CA LEU A 143 15.77 -14.42 0.91
C LEU A 143 15.10 -15.67 0.35
N GLY A 144 13.76 -15.74 0.41
CA GLY A 144 13.00 -16.85 -0.16
C GLY A 144 13.25 -17.02 -1.66
N LEU A 145 13.31 -15.93 -2.42
CA LEU A 145 13.63 -15.96 -3.85
C LEU A 145 15.04 -16.48 -4.12
N THR A 146 16.04 -15.99 -3.38
CA THR A 146 17.42 -16.49 -3.55
C THR A 146 17.53 -17.98 -3.23
N TRP A 147 16.81 -18.46 -2.22
CA TRP A 147 16.82 -19.87 -1.83
C TRP A 147 16.09 -20.77 -2.84
N ILE A 148 14.93 -20.34 -3.34
CA ILE A 148 14.18 -21.06 -4.37
C ILE A 148 14.98 -21.14 -5.67
N SER A 149 15.59 -20.02 -6.08
CA SER A 149 16.44 -19.95 -7.28
C SER A 149 17.65 -20.89 -7.16
N ALA A 150 18.29 -20.96 -5.99
CA ALA A 150 19.40 -21.88 -5.75
C ALA A 150 19.00 -23.37 -5.81
N ASN A 151 17.77 -23.71 -5.40
CA ASN A 151 17.28 -25.09 -5.33
C ASN A 151 16.39 -25.50 -6.52
N GLN A 152 16.16 -24.64 -7.51
CA GLN A 152 15.30 -24.86 -8.69
C GLN A 152 13.87 -25.32 -8.35
N GLN A 153 13.30 -24.81 -7.24
CA GLN A 153 11.96 -25.18 -6.76
C GLN A 153 10.88 -24.16 -7.15
N GLU A 154 10.70 -23.95 -8.45
CA GLU A 154 9.75 -22.97 -9.02
C GLU A 154 8.30 -23.15 -8.53
N SER A 155 7.93 -24.37 -8.12
CA SER A 155 6.61 -24.68 -7.56
C SER A 155 6.28 -23.92 -6.27
N LEU A 156 7.30 -23.44 -5.54
CA LEU A 156 7.13 -22.72 -4.27
C LEU A 156 7.00 -21.21 -4.43
N LEU A 157 7.27 -20.64 -5.62
CA LEU A 157 7.25 -19.19 -5.86
C LEU A 157 5.91 -18.56 -5.54
N THR A 158 4.82 -19.14 -6.06
CA THR A 158 3.46 -18.62 -5.81
C THR A 158 3.14 -18.65 -4.32
N GLY A 159 3.54 -19.71 -3.62
CA GLY A 159 3.36 -19.82 -2.18
C GLY A 159 4.14 -18.75 -1.41
N LEU A 160 5.38 -18.48 -1.80
CA LEU A 160 6.21 -17.43 -1.20
C LEU A 160 5.59 -16.04 -1.40
N VAL A 161 5.13 -15.73 -2.60
CA VAL A 161 4.47 -14.44 -2.88
C VAL A 161 3.18 -14.31 -2.08
N VAL A 162 2.31 -15.31 -2.09
CA VAL A 162 1.04 -15.28 -1.35
C VAL A 162 1.29 -15.14 0.16
N THR A 163 2.27 -15.86 0.71
CA THR A 163 2.62 -15.73 2.13
C THR A 163 3.16 -14.35 2.47
N THR A 164 3.96 -13.72 1.60
CA THR A 164 4.41 -12.33 1.80
C THR A 164 3.28 -11.32 1.75
N VAL A 165 2.34 -11.45 0.80
CA VAL A 165 1.18 -10.55 0.70
C VAL A 165 0.30 -10.67 1.93
N LEU A 166 -0.08 -11.91 2.29
CA LEU A 166 -0.93 -12.16 3.46
C LEU A 166 -0.21 -11.75 4.75
N GLY A 167 1.07 -12.03 4.86
CA GLY A 167 1.90 -11.65 6.00
C GLY A 167 1.99 -10.13 6.19
N ALA A 168 2.32 -9.40 5.13
CA ALA A 168 2.39 -7.94 5.16
C ALA A 168 1.02 -7.32 5.50
N PHE A 169 -0.06 -7.86 4.93
CA PHE A 169 -1.42 -7.41 5.22
C PHE A 169 -1.83 -7.69 6.68
N LEU A 170 -1.63 -8.91 7.18
CA LEU A 170 -1.99 -9.30 8.54
C LEU A 170 -1.16 -8.54 9.58
N THR A 171 0.14 -8.36 9.35
CA THR A 171 0.99 -7.58 10.27
C THR A 171 0.54 -6.13 10.36
N ARG A 172 0.12 -5.50 9.25
CA ARG A 172 -0.47 -4.15 9.28
C ARG A 172 -1.77 -4.10 10.08
N ILE A 173 -2.68 -5.06 9.87
CA ILE A 173 -3.93 -5.14 10.63
C ILE A 173 -3.65 -5.36 12.12
N LEU A 174 -2.66 -6.19 12.46
CA LEU A 174 -2.28 -6.47 13.84
C LEU A 174 -1.72 -5.21 14.53
N VAL A 175 -0.83 -4.47 13.86
CA VAL A 175 -0.27 -3.21 14.36
C VAL A 175 -1.38 -2.19 14.61
N TRP A 176 -2.36 -2.09 13.71
CA TRP A 176 -3.53 -1.24 13.89
C TRP A 176 -4.38 -1.66 15.10
N HIS A 177 -4.63 -2.96 15.26
CA HIS A 177 -5.41 -3.49 16.38
C HIS A 177 -4.73 -3.28 17.74
N TRP A 178 -3.40 -3.39 17.80
CA TRP A 178 -2.65 -3.27 19.04
C TRP A 178 -2.21 -1.84 19.38
N LYS A 179 -2.54 -0.85 18.53
CA LYS A 179 -2.16 0.56 18.69
C LYS A 179 -0.67 0.70 19.07
N CYS A 180 0.18 -0.08 18.41
CA CYS A 180 1.61 -0.02 18.64
C CYS A 180 2.14 1.28 18.03
N ASP A 181 2.30 2.31 18.86
CA ASP A 181 2.98 3.55 18.49
C ASP A 181 4.50 3.34 18.64
N ALA A 182 5.27 3.77 17.64
CA ALA A 182 6.72 3.86 17.79
C ALA A 182 7.08 4.83 18.94
N PRO A 183 8.12 4.54 19.75
CA PRO A 183 8.49 5.37 20.89
C PRO A 183 8.79 6.80 20.43
N SER A 184 8.06 7.76 20.97
CA SER A 184 8.27 9.16 20.64
C SER A 184 9.56 9.66 21.28
N PHE A 185 10.54 10.03 20.47
CA PHE A 185 11.60 10.95 20.92
C PHE A 185 10.97 12.33 21.14
N ALA A 186 10.36 12.52 22.30
CA ALA A 186 9.96 13.83 22.76
C ALA A 186 11.25 14.67 22.93
N ARG A 187 11.47 15.61 22.01
CA ARG A 187 12.40 16.72 22.25
C ARG A 187 11.87 17.50 23.45
N ARG A 188 12.70 17.61 24.49
CA ARG A 188 12.67 18.75 25.41
C ARG A 188 12.93 20.03 24.63
#